data_AF-A0A8J4VFV0-F1
#
_entry.id   AF-A0A8J4VFV0-F1
#
_cell.length_a   1.000
_cell.length_b   1.000
_cell.length_c   1.000
_cell.angle_alpha   90.00
_cell.angle_beta   90.00
_cell.angle_gamma   90.00
#
_symmetry.space_group_name_H-M   'P 1'
#
loop_
_entity.id
_entity.type
_entity.pdbx_description
1 polymer ?
#
loop_
_entity_poly.entity_id
_entity_poly.type
_entity_poly.pdbx_seq_one_letter_code
_entity_poly.pdbx_strand_id
1 'polypeptide(L)'
;MEKIGISDDGFSGVPVFQSRSLILKSQNKSYRPAFFRKEDLENSLLRASRQQNQINPALRRGDIQVAVLEEVLKGMKESSTSKWDDIVFIPPGFNVSTDPTQS
;
A
#
# COMPACT_ATOMS: atom_id res chain seq x y z
N MET A 1 -43.31 -7.66 -1.31
CA MET A 1 -42.62 -6.36 -1.33
C MET A 1 -41.15 -6.61 -1.06
N GLU A 2 -40.36 -6.65 -2.13
CA GLU A 2 -38.90 -6.69 -2.04
C GLU A 2 -38.40 -5.35 -1.50
N LYS A 3 -37.62 -5.38 -0.42
CA LYS A 3 -36.67 -4.31 -0.14
C LYS A 3 -35.33 -4.87 -0.59
N ILE A 4 -34.96 -4.60 -1.84
CA ILE A 4 -33.63 -4.88 -2.38
C ILE A 4 -32.69 -3.97 -1.59
N GLY A 5 -32.24 -4.47 -0.44
CA GLY A 5 -31.21 -3.84 0.35
C GLY A 5 -29.99 -3.77 -0.55
N ILE A 6 -29.57 -2.55 -0.86
CA ILE A 6 -28.22 -2.28 -1.30
C ILE A 6 -27.36 -2.89 -0.19
N SER A 7 -26.76 -4.05 -0.43
CA SER A 7 -25.66 -4.54 0.39
C SER A 7 -24.67 -3.38 0.42
N ASP A 8 -24.43 -2.81 1.60
CA ASP A 8 -23.38 -1.83 1.78
C ASP A 8 -22.05 -2.58 1.57
N ASP A 9 -21.67 -2.79 0.30
CA ASP A 9 -20.45 -3.47 -0.15
C ASP A 9 -19.21 -2.57 0.09
N GLY A 10 -19.36 -1.56 0.96
CA GLY A 10 -18.34 -0.63 1.38
C GLY A 10 -17.42 -1.22 2.45
N PHE A 11 -16.29 -0.55 2.67
CA PHE A 11 -15.35 -0.94 3.72
C PHE A 11 -15.84 -0.45 5.09
N SER A 12 -15.93 -1.36 6.06
CA SER A 12 -16.27 -1.03 7.45
C SER A 12 -15.06 -0.48 8.23
N GLY A 13 -14.38 0.53 7.67
CA GLY A 13 -13.15 1.12 8.23
C GLY A 13 -12.35 1.90 7.20
N VAL A 14 -11.13 2.29 7.55
CA VAL A 14 -10.27 3.08 6.66
C VAL A 14 -9.52 2.16 5.69
N PRO A 15 -9.73 2.26 4.36
CA PRO A 15 -9.00 1.44 3.41
C PRO A 15 -7.53 1.89 3.34
N VAL A 16 -6.63 0.91 3.31
CA VAL A 16 -5.22 1.10 2.98
C VAL A 16 -4.85 0.24 1.78
N PHE A 17 -4.02 0.81 0.90
CA PHE A 17 -3.64 0.22 -0.38
C PHE A 17 -2.16 -0.17 -0.36
N GLN A 18 -1.86 -1.37 -0.80
CA GLN A 18 -0.51 -1.93 -0.79
C GLN A 18 -0.26 -2.73 -2.07
N SER A 19 1.00 -2.88 -2.45
CA SER A 19 1.44 -3.71 -3.57
C SER A 19 2.73 -4.44 -3.20
N ARG A 20 2.86 -5.70 -3.63
CA ARG A 20 4.11 -6.47 -3.46
C ARG A 20 5.19 -6.03 -4.45
N SER A 21 4.82 -5.28 -5.47
CA SER A 21 5.70 -4.75 -6.51
C SER A 21 6.36 -3.42 -6.10
N LEU A 22 6.02 -2.87 -4.92
CA LEU A 22 6.61 -1.64 -4.39
C LEU A 22 7.24 -1.87 -3.03
N ILE A 23 8.55 -1.63 -2.95
CA ILE A 23 9.33 -1.63 -1.70
C ILE A 23 10.10 -0.32 -1.65
N LEU A 24 10.02 0.38 -0.53
CA LEU A 24 10.81 1.59 -0.30
C LEU A 24 12.15 1.20 0.29
N LYS A 25 13.22 1.79 -0.22
CA LYS A 25 14.57 1.61 0.34
C LYS A 25 15.02 2.94 0.91
N SER A 26 15.51 2.92 2.15
CA SER A 26 16.25 4.03 2.74
C SER A 26 17.42 3.44 3.51
N GLN A 27 18.63 3.91 3.18
CA GLN A 27 19.88 3.34 3.67
C GLN A 27 19.91 1.81 3.47
N ASN A 28 20.15 1.05 4.55
CA ASN A 28 20.20 -0.42 4.54
C ASN A 28 18.87 -1.08 4.92
N LYS A 29 17.76 -0.32 4.93
CA LYS A 29 16.44 -0.84 5.29
C LYS A 29 15.49 -0.80 4.11
N SER A 30 14.64 -1.82 4.06
CA SER A 30 13.53 -1.94 3.11
C SER A 30 12.22 -1.85 3.88
N TYR A 31 11.25 -1.12 3.33
CA TYR A 31 9.97 -0.87 3.93
C TYR A 31 8.84 -1.21 2.96
N ARG A 32 7.77 -1.80 3.49
CA ARG A 32 6.53 -2.08 2.77
C ARG A 32 5.56 -0.92 2.98
N PRO A 33 5.28 -0.13 1.95
CA PRO A 33 4.41 1.03 2.09
C PRO A 33 2.92 0.62 2.06
N ALA A 34 2.14 1.20 2.97
CA ALA A 34 0.68 1.15 3.00
C ALA A 34 0.13 2.57 2.77
N PHE A 35 -0.51 2.81 1.63
CA PHE A 35 -1.02 4.11 1.23
C PHE A 35 -2.46 4.31 1.67
N PHE A 36 -2.79 5.51 2.18
CA PHE A 36 -4.20 5.88 2.44
C PHE A 36 -4.97 6.28 1.17
N ARG A 37 -4.26 6.51 0.07
CA ARG A 37 -4.84 6.97 -1.20
C ARG A 37 -4.39 6.06 -2.34
N LYS A 38 -5.34 5.45 -3.04
CA LYS A 38 -5.07 4.51 -4.14
C LYS A 38 -4.20 5.13 -5.23
N GLU A 39 -4.50 6.36 -5.62
CA GLU A 39 -3.75 7.07 -6.66
C GLU A 39 -2.30 7.36 -6.27
N ASP A 40 -1.99 7.54 -4.98
CA ASP A 40 -0.62 7.76 -4.52
C ASP A 40 0.22 6.48 -4.66
N LEU A 41 -0.38 5.31 -4.42
CA LEU A 41 0.23 4.01 -4.71
C LEU A 41 0.45 3.82 -6.22
N GLU A 42 -0.58 4.05 -7.03
CA GLU A 42 -0.52 3.89 -8.50
C GLU A 42 0.56 4.79 -9.12
N ASN A 43 0.64 6.05 -8.68
CA ASN A 43 1.66 6.99 -9.13
C ASN A 43 3.07 6.53 -8.71
N SER A 44 3.22 6.02 -7.48
CA SER A 44 4.52 5.53 -6.99
C SER A 44 5.00 4.29 -7.75
N LEU A 45 4.08 3.38 -8.07
CA LEU A 45 4.33 2.25 -8.94
C LEU A 45 4.76 2.71 -10.34
N LEU A 46 4.00 3.60 -10.97
CA LEU A 46 4.34 4.14 -12.30
C LEU A 46 5.74 4.75 -12.32
N ARG A 47 6.09 5.56 -11.30
CA ARG A 47 7.44 6.13 -11.14
C ARG A 47 8.52 5.06 -11.02
N ALA A 48 8.33 4.08 -10.14
CA ALA A 48 9.29 2.99 -9.93
C ALA A 48 9.55 2.19 -11.21
N SER A 49 8.52 1.89 -12.00
CA SER A 49 8.69 1.17 -13.27
C SER A 49 9.49 1.95 -14.31
N ARG A 50 9.29 3.27 -14.39
CA ARG A 50 10.06 4.13 -15.29
C ARG A 50 11.53 4.16 -14.90
N GLN A 51 11.83 4.25 -13.60
CA GLN A 51 13.21 4.25 -13.10
C GLN A 51 13.93 2.93 -13.34
N GLN A 52 13.22 1.80 -13.25
CA GLN A 52 13.81 0.47 -13.43
C GLN A 52 13.89 0.04 -14.90
N ASN A 53 13.40 0.85 -15.86
CA ASN A 53 13.25 0.48 -17.28
C ASN A 53 12.57 -0.89 -17.47
N GLN A 54 11.66 -1.24 -16.56
CA GLN A 54 10.93 -2.51 -16.56
C GLN A 54 9.44 -2.26 -16.72
N ILE A 55 8.76 -3.18 -17.40
CA ILE A 55 7.30 -3.18 -17.46
C ILE A 55 6.79 -3.43 -16.03
N ASN A 56 6.02 -2.50 -15.48
CA ASN A 56 5.53 -2.64 -14.12
C ASN A 56 4.63 -3.87 -13.98
N PRO A 57 4.99 -4.86 -13.14
CA PRO A 57 4.07 -5.95 -12.80
C PRO A 57 2.77 -5.43 -12.15
N ALA A 58 2.76 -4.22 -11.60
CA ALA A 58 1.58 -3.59 -11.00
C ALA A 58 0.51 -3.13 -11.99
N LEU A 59 0.81 -3.10 -13.30
CA LEU A 59 -0.21 -3.03 -14.34
C LEU A 59 -0.96 -4.37 -14.50
N ARG A 60 -0.49 -5.45 -13.86
CA ARG A 60 -1.22 -6.72 -13.82
C ARG A 60 -2.35 -6.60 -12.83
N ARG A 61 -3.54 -7.04 -13.27
CA ARG A 61 -4.74 -7.14 -12.45
C ARG A 61 -4.44 -7.92 -11.17
N GLY A 62 -4.74 -7.35 -10.00
CA GLY A 62 -4.61 -8.01 -8.69
C GLY A 62 -3.33 -7.69 -7.90
N ASP A 63 -2.45 -6.82 -8.39
CA ASP A 63 -1.24 -6.42 -7.66
C ASP A 63 -1.53 -5.43 -6.50
N ILE A 64 -2.56 -4.58 -6.67
CA ILE A 64 -3.05 -3.71 -5.60
C ILE A 64 -3.95 -4.53 -4.67
N GLN A 65 -3.54 -4.61 -3.40
CA GLN A 65 -4.30 -5.22 -2.32
C GLN A 65 -4.88 -4.12 -1.42
N VAL A 66 -6.12 -4.32 -0.99
CA VAL A 66 -6.81 -3.44 -0.05
C VAL A 66 -6.91 -4.15 1.29
N ALA A 67 -6.63 -3.43 2.37
CA ALA A 67 -6.85 -3.89 3.74
C ALA A 67 -7.56 -2.79 4.55
N VAL A 68 -8.08 -3.14 5.71
CA VAL A 68 -8.68 -2.21 6.66
C VAL A 68 -7.61 -1.79 7.67
N LEU A 69 -7.38 -0.48 7.84
CA LEU A 69 -6.36 0.07 8.74
C LEU A 69 -6.49 -0.51 10.15
N GLU A 70 -7.71 -0.58 10.66
CA GLU A 70 -8.01 -1.06 12.01
C GLU A 70 -7.58 -2.52 12.21
N GLU A 71 -7.76 -3.36 11.18
CA GLU A 71 -7.29 -4.75 11.20
C GLU A 71 -5.77 -4.84 11.13
N VAL A 72 -5.13 -3.98 10.34
CA VAL A 72 -3.67 -3.85 10.27
C VAL A 72 -3.12 -3.47 11.64
N LEU A 73 -3.64 -2.42 12.28
CA LEU A 73 -3.21 -1.94 13.59
C LEU A 73 -3.46 -2.99 14.69
N LYS A 74 -4.60 -3.70 14.63
CA LYS A 74 -4.86 -4.84 15.53
C LYS A 74 -3.80 -5.92 15.35
N GLY A 75 -3.49 -6.30 14.11
CA GLY A 75 -2.44 -7.26 13.79
C GLY A 75 -1.06 -6.83 14.29
N MET A 76 -0.72 -5.54 14.17
CA MET A 76 0.51 -4.98 14.72
C MET A 76 0.55 -5.08 16.25
N LYS A 77 -0.56 -4.75 16.92
CA LYS A 77 -0.67 -4.78 18.39
C LYS A 77 -0.58 -6.19 18.97
N GLU A 78 -1.20 -7.16 18.31
CA GLU A 78 -1.34 -8.53 18.81
C GLU A 78 -0.17 -9.44 18.41
N SER A 79 0.64 -9.04 17.43
CA SER A 79 1.74 -9.87 16.94
C SER A 79 3.03 -9.62 17.70
N SER A 80 3.68 -10.72 18.13
CA SER A 80 5.05 -10.70 18.66
C SER A 80 6.11 -10.97 17.58
N THR A 81 5.73 -10.98 16.30
CA THR A 81 6.62 -11.28 15.18
C THR A 81 7.16 -10.01 14.54
N SER A 82 8.35 -10.06 13.95
CA SER A 82 8.94 -8.94 13.20
C SER A 82 8.24 -8.63 11.86
N LYS A 83 7.11 -9.30 11.57
CA LYS A 83 6.33 -9.12 10.33
C LYS A 83 5.82 -7.68 10.16
N TRP A 84 5.77 -6.87 11.21
CA TRP A 84 5.22 -5.51 11.15
C TRP A 84 6.28 -4.42 11.20
N ASP A 85 7.54 -4.76 11.45
CA ASP A 85 8.64 -3.82 11.72
C ASP A 85 9.00 -2.96 10.50
N ASP A 86 8.66 -3.43 9.30
CA ASP A 86 8.97 -2.81 8.02
C ASP A 86 7.75 -2.14 7.36
N ILE A 87 6.56 -2.15 7.97
CA ILE A 87 5.41 -1.43 7.42
C ILE A 87 5.51 0.06 7.73
N VAL A 88 5.28 0.90 6.71
CA VAL A 88 5.17 2.35 6.85
C VAL A 88 3.88 2.86 6.22
N PHE A 89 3.14 3.70 6.94
CA PHE A 89 1.94 4.34 6.41
C PHE A 89 2.31 5.60 5.64
N ILE A 90 1.76 5.74 4.43
CA ILE A 90 2.00 6.89 3.55
C ILE A 90 0.78 7.82 3.60
N PRO A 91 0.93 9.04 4.16
CA PRO A 91 -0.15 10.02 4.18
C PRO A 91 -0.60 10.44 2.77
N PRO A 92 -1.86 10.85 2.59
CA PRO A 92 -2.34 11.36 1.31
C PRO A 92 -1.50 12.56 0.83
N GLY A 93 -1.14 12.54 -0.46
CA GLY A 93 -0.33 13.60 -1.08
C GLY A 93 1.16 13.59 -0.69
N PHE A 94 1.60 12.62 0.11
CA PHE A 94 3.02 12.46 0.41
C PHE A 94 3.77 11.91 -0.80
N ASN A 95 4.75 12.65 -1.29
CA ASN A 95 5.57 12.21 -2.42
C ASN A 95 6.69 11.28 -1.94
N VAL A 96 6.51 9.98 -2.16
CA VAL A 96 7.52 8.98 -1.82
C VAL A 96 8.62 8.98 -2.87
N SER A 97 9.84 9.36 -2.47
CA SER A 97 11.02 9.19 -3.32
C SER A 97 11.36 7.71 -3.45
N THR A 98 11.46 7.24 -4.68
CA THR A 98 11.93 5.88 -5.02
C THR A 98 13.37 5.90 -5.51
N ASP A 99 14.04 7.05 -5.44
CA ASP A 99 15.43 7.20 -5.84
C ASP A 99 16.36 6.79 -4.70
N PRO A 100 17.20 5.75 -4.87
CA PRO A 100 18.14 5.31 -3.84
C PRO A 100 19.21 6.36 -3.48
N THR A 101 19.33 7.45 -4.26
CA THR A 101 20.30 8.53 -4.00
C THR A 101 19.75 9.68 -3.16
N GLN A 102 18.45 9.69 -2.85
CA GLN A 102 17.78 10.77 -2.10
C GLN A 102 17.25 10.37 -0.71
N SER A 103 17.55 9.17 -0.22
CA SER A 103 16.96 8.56 0.99
C SER A 103 17.95 8.15 2.08
#